data_AF-A0A1A8AYI2-F1
#
_entry.id   AF-A0A1A8AYI2-F1
#
_cell.length_a   1.000
_cell.length_b   1.000
_cell.length_c   1.000
_cell.angle_alpha   90.00
_cell.angle_beta   90.00
_cell.angle_gamma   90.00
#
_symmetry.space_group_name_H-M   'P 1'
#
loop_
_entity.id
_entity.type
_entity.pdbx_description
1 polymer ?
#
loop_
_entity_poly.entity_id
_entity_poly.type
_entity_poly.pdbx_seq_one_letter_code
_entity_poly.pdbx_strand_id
1 'polypeptide(L)'
;MDPTLLLWKSEGQSFFQRFGLWFNHLLDPTLLLFSDAEIQKAHGALLEQNVNVKEKDESAVTLLLSSVHADSGALLPLHFRPPAVFPASVFPVLGSLIHHNGVRPALFWQFLLQSYNAMFTHTNRNSSGEQEGKSSLLQLLPVIGAVSYTTVAGVLPQILINRLNIKSSLLQTYVKSILPIPLSATLAFFSVLTVRSEESRTGIRVFDSNGNAIGVSKAAGKKAVWDTALSRAVLLGTTAAVPIPLILLLRRTRLFQRNPLLVTPCFYASIALVFCLMIPVSFSLFPQLGTINREKVEDELQAEAVGGELYYHRGL
;
A
#
# COMPACT_ATOMS: atom_id res chain seq x y z
N MET A 1 -26.22 -3.28 -8.19
CA MET A 1 -25.61 -2.64 -7.02
C MET A 1 -24.30 -3.34 -6.72
N ASP A 2 -23.25 -2.58 -6.39
CA ASP A 2 -21.98 -3.17 -5.98
C ASP A 2 -22.06 -3.64 -4.50
N PRO A 3 -22.01 -4.95 -4.22
CA PRO A 3 -22.10 -5.50 -2.87
C PRO A 3 -20.89 -5.12 -2.01
N THR A 4 -19.73 -4.97 -2.62
CA THR A 4 -18.47 -4.61 -1.95
C THR A 4 -18.54 -3.18 -1.43
N LEU A 5 -19.17 -2.30 -2.19
CA LEU A 5 -19.40 -0.90 -1.80
C LEU A 5 -20.26 -0.80 -0.55
N LEU A 6 -21.38 -1.51 -0.51
CA LEU A 6 -22.29 -1.51 0.66
C LEU A 6 -21.60 -2.05 1.90
N LEU A 7 -20.73 -3.04 1.71
CA LEU A 7 -19.98 -3.65 2.79
C LEU A 7 -18.94 -2.66 3.37
N TRP A 8 -18.16 -1.99 2.53
CA TRP A 8 -17.24 -0.93 2.99
C TRP A 8 -17.96 0.30 3.56
N LYS A 9 -19.17 0.61 3.09
CA LYS A 9 -19.98 1.71 3.65
C LYS A 9 -20.36 1.46 5.11
N SER A 10 -20.52 0.19 5.51
CA SER A 10 -20.75 -0.19 6.91
C SER A 10 -19.49 -0.19 7.78
N GLU A 11 -18.31 -0.22 7.17
CA GLU A 11 -17.03 -0.44 7.86
C GLU A 11 -16.19 0.85 8.00
N GLY A 12 -16.32 1.51 9.16
CA GLY A 12 -15.30 2.42 9.69
C GLY A 12 -15.31 3.87 9.20
N GLN A 13 -16.15 4.71 9.81
CA GLN A 13 -16.10 6.17 9.62
C GLN A 13 -14.84 6.80 10.24
N SER A 14 -14.37 6.26 11.37
CA SER A 14 -13.18 6.78 12.08
C SER A 14 -11.90 6.02 11.74
N PHE A 15 -10.75 6.68 11.92
CA PHE A 15 -9.43 6.07 11.74
C PHE A 15 -9.22 4.83 12.63
N PHE A 16 -9.63 4.90 13.90
CA PHE A 16 -9.43 3.80 14.86
C PHE A 16 -10.26 2.55 14.53
N GLN A 17 -11.48 2.73 14.03
CA GLN A 17 -12.29 1.61 13.56
C GLN A 17 -11.64 0.93 12.34
N ARG A 18 -11.18 1.72 11.36
CA ARG A 18 -10.45 1.18 10.20
C ARG A 18 -9.16 0.49 10.61
N PHE A 19 -8.42 1.07 11.55
CA PHE A 19 -7.19 0.47 12.07
C PHE A 19 -7.48 -0.87 12.75
N GLY A 20 -8.49 -0.95 13.62
CA GLY A 20 -8.90 -2.19 14.28
C GLY A 20 -9.33 -3.26 13.27
N LEU A 21 -10.09 -2.89 12.24
CA LEU A 21 -10.49 -3.79 11.15
C LEU A 21 -9.27 -4.37 10.42
N TRP A 22 -8.34 -3.52 10.01
CA TRP A 22 -7.12 -3.95 9.32
C TRP A 22 -6.22 -4.80 10.20
N PHE A 23 -5.99 -4.37 11.44
CA PHE A 23 -5.06 -5.04 12.35
C PHE A 23 -5.58 -6.39 12.87
N ASN A 24 -6.86 -6.46 13.26
CA ASN A 24 -7.42 -7.65 13.90
C ASN A 24 -7.96 -8.68 12.90
N HIS A 25 -8.42 -8.24 11.73
CA HIS A 25 -9.15 -9.11 10.79
C HIS A 25 -8.46 -9.21 9.44
N LEU A 26 -8.26 -8.09 8.73
CA LEU A 26 -7.87 -8.13 7.31
C LEU A 26 -6.38 -8.42 7.04
N LEU A 27 -5.52 -8.34 8.06
CA LEU A 27 -4.09 -8.64 7.93
C LEU A 27 -3.68 -9.95 8.60
N ASP A 28 -4.64 -10.78 9.02
CA ASP A 28 -4.34 -12.08 9.61
C ASP A 28 -3.69 -13.01 8.55
N PRO A 29 -2.43 -13.44 8.72
CA PRO A 29 -1.76 -14.33 7.77
C PRO A 29 -2.45 -15.70 7.63
N THR A 30 -3.28 -16.12 8.59
CA THR A 30 -4.07 -17.35 8.46
C THR A 30 -5.04 -17.30 7.27
N LEU A 31 -5.45 -16.10 6.85
CA LEU A 31 -6.31 -15.90 5.68
C LEU A 31 -5.66 -16.36 4.36
N LEU A 32 -4.33 -16.48 4.33
CA LEU A 32 -3.59 -16.99 3.17
C LEU A 32 -3.69 -18.52 3.02
N LEU A 33 -4.18 -19.23 4.04
CA LEU A 33 -4.32 -20.68 4.01
C LEU A 33 -5.59 -21.14 3.28
N PHE A 34 -6.54 -20.24 3.06
CA PHE A 34 -7.79 -20.55 2.36
C PHE A 34 -7.57 -20.67 0.86
N SER A 35 -8.22 -21.69 0.29
CA SER A 35 -8.16 -21.99 -1.14
C SER A 35 -9.03 -21.02 -1.94
N ASP A 36 -8.67 -20.87 -3.21
CA ASP A 36 -9.41 -20.01 -4.16
C ASP A 36 -10.88 -20.46 -4.30
N ALA A 37 -11.15 -21.76 -4.20
CA ALA A 37 -12.50 -22.32 -4.24
C ALA A 37 -13.35 -21.94 -3.02
N GLU A 38 -12.76 -21.90 -1.83
CA GLU A 38 -13.44 -21.46 -0.61
C GLU A 38 -13.78 -19.98 -0.66
N ILE A 39 -12.88 -19.16 -1.21
CA ILE A 39 -13.10 -17.72 -1.39
C ILE A 39 -14.21 -17.44 -2.39
N GLN A 40 -14.23 -18.16 -3.51
CA GLN A 40 -15.32 -18.04 -4.49
C GLN A 40 -16.66 -18.51 -3.95
N LYS A 41 -16.68 -19.58 -3.13
CA LYS A 41 -17.89 -20.04 -2.46
C LYS A 41 -18.43 -19.01 -1.46
N ALA A 42 -17.55 -18.39 -0.67
CA ALA A 42 -17.92 -17.29 0.23
C ALA A 42 -18.46 -16.08 -0.55
N HIS A 43 -17.85 -15.74 -1.69
CA HIS A 43 -18.33 -14.67 -2.57
C HIS A 43 -19.73 -14.96 -3.13
N GLY A 44 -19.98 -16.18 -3.63
CA GLY A 44 -21.30 -16.58 -4.13
C GLY A 44 -22.38 -16.52 -3.05
N ALA A 45 -22.08 -17.03 -1.85
CA ALA A 45 -23.02 -17.01 -0.73
C ALA A 45 -23.40 -15.59 -0.29
N LEU A 46 -22.45 -14.65 -0.29
CA LEU A 46 -22.71 -13.24 0.06
C LEU A 46 -23.50 -12.50 -1.03
N LEU A 47 -23.30 -12.83 -2.30
CA LEU A 47 -24.09 -12.29 -3.41
C LEU A 47 -25.55 -12.74 -3.32
N GLU A 48 -25.79 -14.00 -2.95
CA GLU A 48 -27.13 -14.57 -2.75
C GLU A 48 -27.83 -14.03 -1.49
N GLN A 49 -27.07 -13.73 -0.42
CA GLN A 49 -27.58 -13.17 0.85
C GLN A 49 -27.97 -11.69 0.81
N ASN A 50 -27.90 -11.01 -0.34
CA ASN A 50 -28.36 -9.62 -0.54
C ASN A 50 -29.84 -9.35 -0.17
N VAL A 51 -30.59 -10.33 0.35
CA VAL A 51 -31.97 -10.22 0.81
C VAL A 51 -32.13 -10.15 2.35
N ASN A 52 -31.12 -10.51 3.17
CA ASN A 52 -31.30 -10.49 4.63
C ASN A 52 -30.02 -10.23 5.45
N VAL A 53 -29.71 -8.94 5.66
CA VAL A 53 -28.48 -8.39 6.29
C VAL A 53 -28.37 -8.64 7.82
N LYS A 54 -29.05 -9.64 8.39
CA LYS A 54 -29.15 -9.80 9.86
C LYS A 54 -28.20 -10.82 10.50
N GLU A 55 -27.63 -11.73 9.74
CA GLU A 55 -26.57 -12.63 10.20
C GLU A 55 -25.41 -12.61 9.19
N LYS A 56 -24.60 -11.53 9.24
CA LYS A 56 -23.31 -11.51 8.54
C LYS A 56 -22.43 -12.58 9.17
N ASP A 57 -22.04 -13.60 8.40
CA ASP A 57 -20.88 -14.40 8.75
C ASP A 57 -19.64 -13.50 8.62
N GLU A 58 -19.24 -12.89 9.73
CA GLU A 58 -18.13 -11.94 9.82
C GLU A 58 -16.82 -12.53 9.27
N SER A 59 -16.67 -13.86 9.35
CA SER A 59 -15.52 -14.59 8.81
C SER A 59 -15.52 -14.59 7.28
N ALA A 60 -16.66 -14.89 6.65
CA ALA A 60 -16.81 -14.89 5.20
C ALA A 60 -16.62 -13.49 4.60
N VAL A 61 -17.12 -12.47 5.31
CA VAL A 61 -16.93 -11.06 4.93
C VAL A 61 -15.46 -10.65 4.99
N THR A 62 -14.77 -11.01 6.08
CA THR A 62 -13.34 -10.72 6.25
C THR A 62 -12.49 -11.39 5.16
N LEU A 63 -12.81 -12.64 4.85
CA LEU A 63 -12.12 -13.43 3.84
C LEU A 63 -12.32 -12.85 2.43
N LEU A 64 -13.52 -12.35 2.12
CA LEU A 64 -13.80 -11.65 0.88
C LEU A 64 -12.98 -10.36 0.76
N LEU A 65 -13.09 -9.48 1.76
CA LEU A 65 -12.43 -8.17 1.75
C LEU A 65 -10.91 -8.25 1.68
N SER A 66 -10.33 -9.33 2.20
CA SER A 66 -8.88 -9.57 2.22
C SER A 66 -8.36 -10.30 0.99
N SER A 67 -9.22 -10.91 0.16
CA SER A 67 -8.77 -11.79 -0.93
C SER A 67 -9.29 -11.41 -2.31
N VAL A 68 -10.27 -10.51 -2.37
CA VAL A 68 -10.96 -10.12 -3.61
C VAL A 68 -10.66 -8.67 -3.96
N HIS A 69 -10.49 -8.43 -5.26
CA HIS A 69 -10.30 -7.10 -5.80
C HIS A 69 -11.58 -6.26 -5.67
N ALA A 70 -11.49 -5.10 -5.03
CA ALA A 70 -12.66 -4.31 -4.64
C ALA A 70 -13.55 -3.87 -5.82
N ASP A 71 -12.97 -3.69 -7.01
CA ASP A 71 -13.64 -3.12 -8.18
C ASP A 71 -14.15 -4.17 -9.18
N SER A 72 -13.41 -5.26 -9.36
CA SER A 72 -13.71 -6.31 -10.34
C SER A 72 -14.34 -7.55 -9.72
N GLY A 73 -14.24 -7.72 -8.40
CA GLY A 73 -14.63 -8.96 -7.75
C GLY A 73 -13.71 -10.14 -8.07
N ALA A 74 -12.60 -9.92 -8.79
CA ALA A 74 -11.67 -10.97 -9.15
C ALA A 74 -10.76 -11.34 -7.96
N LEU A 75 -10.33 -12.60 -7.92
CA LEU A 75 -9.45 -13.06 -6.88
C LEU A 75 -8.04 -12.47 -7.01
N LEU A 76 -7.49 -11.96 -5.91
CA LEU A 76 -6.12 -11.49 -5.87
C LEU A 76 -5.14 -12.67 -5.79
N PRO A 77 -4.01 -12.63 -6.53
CA PRO A 77 -2.96 -13.63 -6.39
C PRO A 77 -2.41 -13.65 -4.96
N LEU A 78 -2.12 -14.84 -4.43
CA LEU A 78 -1.76 -15.08 -3.03
C LEU A 78 -0.74 -14.07 -2.46
N HIS A 79 0.35 -13.81 -3.19
CA HIS A 79 1.45 -12.96 -2.73
C HIS A 79 1.12 -11.45 -2.70
N PHE A 80 0.03 -11.04 -3.35
CA PHE A 80 -0.41 -9.65 -3.43
C PHE A 80 -1.72 -9.38 -2.68
N ARG A 81 -2.23 -10.38 -1.95
CA ARG A 81 -3.30 -10.18 -0.97
C ARG A 81 -2.78 -9.30 0.18
N PRO A 82 -3.57 -8.37 0.73
CA PRO A 82 -3.17 -7.55 1.87
C PRO A 82 -2.53 -8.30 3.06
N PRO A 83 -3.01 -9.50 3.50
CA PRO A 83 -2.34 -10.27 4.54
C PRO A 83 -0.91 -10.72 4.18
N ALA A 84 -0.59 -10.86 2.89
CA ALA A 84 0.73 -11.28 2.43
C ALA A 84 1.77 -10.14 2.43
N VAL A 85 1.36 -8.89 2.61
CA VAL A 85 2.27 -7.73 2.53
C VAL A 85 3.43 -7.85 3.49
N PHE A 86 3.15 -8.10 4.77
CA PHE A 86 4.20 -8.25 5.77
C PHE A 86 5.16 -9.42 5.46
N PRO A 87 4.70 -10.68 5.36
CA PRO A 87 5.60 -11.82 5.16
C PRO A 87 6.36 -11.75 3.82
N ALA A 88 5.76 -11.20 2.75
CA ALA A 88 6.41 -11.12 1.45
C ALA A 88 7.45 -9.99 1.35
N SER A 89 7.26 -8.87 2.07
CA SER A 89 8.09 -7.68 1.90
C SER A 89 9.02 -7.33 3.07
N VAL A 90 8.88 -7.98 4.24
CA VAL A 90 9.73 -7.71 5.40
C VAL A 90 11.21 -7.90 5.11
N PHE A 91 11.59 -8.97 4.39
CA PHE A 91 13.00 -9.21 4.03
C PHE A 91 13.54 -8.17 3.02
N PRO A 92 12.83 -7.86 1.92
CA PRO A 92 13.19 -6.74 1.06
C PRO A 92 13.34 -5.39 1.78
N VAL A 93 12.44 -5.06 2.71
CA VAL A 93 12.49 -3.82 3.51
C VAL A 93 13.73 -3.80 4.42
N LEU A 94 13.99 -4.89 5.13
CA LEU A 94 15.19 -5.02 5.96
C LEU A 94 16.45 -4.86 5.10
N GLY A 95 16.52 -5.60 3.99
CA GLY A 95 17.63 -5.54 3.06
C GLY A 95 17.86 -4.14 2.49
N SER A 96 16.80 -3.38 2.16
CA SER A 96 16.94 -2.08 1.52
C SER A 96 17.46 -0.98 2.47
N LEU A 97 17.12 -1.08 3.76
CA LEU A 97 17.51 -0.11 4.80
C LEU A 97 18.88 -0.40 5.42
N ILE A 98 19.46 -1.57 5.14
CA ILE A 98 20.80 -1.93 5.60
C ILE A 98 21.88 -1.22 4.76
N HIS A 99 22.95 -0.83 5.43
CA HIS A 99 24.16 -0.37 4.75
C HIS A 99 24.92 -1.56 4.16
N HIS A 100 25.04 -1.59 2.84
CA HIS A 100 25.77 -2.63 2.11
C HIS A 100 27.20 -2.22 1.80
N ASN A 101 28.11 -3.19 1.85
CA ASN A 101 29.48 -3.03 1.34
C ASN A 101 29.45 -3.08 -0.19
N GLY A 102 29.13 -1.94 -0.81
CA GLY A 102 29.07 -1.77 -2.25
C GLY A 102 27.66 -1.52 -2.80
N VAL A 103 27.60 -1.15 -4.07
CA VAL A 103 26.37 -0.73 -4.77
C VAL A 103 25.54 -1.96 -5.22
N ARG A 104 26.19 -3.07 -5.56
CA ARG A 104 25.50 -4.25 -6.13
C ARG A 104 24.51 -4.91 -5.14
N PRO A 105 24.86 -5.19 -3.88
CA PRO A 105 23.90 -5.77 -2.94
C PRO A 105 22.76 -4.81 -2.63
N ALA A 106 23.06 -3.50 -2.54
CA ALA A 106 22.04 -2.48 -2.37
C ALA A 106 21.04 -2.44 -3.53
N LEU A 107 21.52 -2.52 -4.77
CA LEU A 107 20.67 -2.60 -5.96
C LEU A 107 19.76 -3.82 -5.93
N PHE A 108 20.28 -4.98 -5.53
CA PHE A 108 19.49 -6.20 -5.42
C PHE A 108 18.33 -6.06 -4.42
N TRP A 109 18.60 -5.56 -3.21
CA TRP A 109 17.57 -5.39 -2.19
C TRP A 109 16.56 -4.30 -2.53
N GLN A 110 17.03 -3.19 -3.09
CA GLN A 110 16.14 -2.13 -3.59
C GLN A 110 15.26 -2.66 -4.73
N PHE A 111 15.84 -3.41 -5.68
CA PHE A 111 15.08 -4.00 -6.78
C PHE A 111 13.95 -4.92 -6.28
N LEU A 112 14.23 -5.81 -5.31
CA LEU A 112 13.22 -6.67 -4.74
C LEU A 112 12.10 -5.89 -4.06
N LEU A 113 12.44 -4.88 -3.25
CA LEU A 113 11.47 -4.07 -2.54
C LEU A 113 10.58 -3.27 -3.50
N GLN A 114 11.20 -2.58 -4.46
CA GLN A 114 10.47 -1.74 -5.40
C GLN A 114 9.61 -2.59 -6.35
N SER A 115 10.11 -3.75 -6.78
CA SER A 115 9.33 -4.71 -7.58
C SER A 115 8.09 -5.18 -6.84
N TYR A 116 8.23 -5.58 -5.58
CA TYR A 116 7.10 -6.01 -4.77
C TYR A 116 6.07 -4.88 -4.59
N ASN A 117 6.51 -3.68 -4.19
CA ASN A 117 5.61 -2.56 -3.96
C ASN A 117 4.90 -2.10 -5.24
N ALA A 118 5.61 -2.05 -6.37
CA ALA A 118 5.02 -1.68 -7.65
C ALA A 118 3.99 -2.72 -8.11
N MET A 119 4.29 -4.01 -7.94
CA MET A 119 3.38 -5.09 -8.33
C MET A 119 2.17 -5.18 -7.38
N PHE A 120 2.37 -5.00 -6.07
CA PHE A 120 1.29 -4.89 -5.10
C PHE A 120 0.35 -3.72 -5.44
N THR A 121 0.92 -2.56 -5.77
CA THR A 121 0.14 -1.39 -6.17
C THR A 121 -0.62 -1.65 -7.47
N HIS A 122 0.01 -2.28 -8.46
CA HIS A 122 -0.62 -2.59 -9.74
C HIS A 122 -1.74 -3.63 -9.62
N THR A 123 -1.62 -4.61 -8.73
CA THR A 123 -2.66 -5.64 -8.51
C THR A 123 -3.84 -5.11 -7.70
N ASN A 124 -3.62 -4.11 -6.85
CA ASN A 124 -4.65 -3.49 -6.02
C ASN A 124 -5.17 -2.13 -6.57
N ARG A 125 -4.77 -1.77 -7.79
CA ARG A 125 -5.23 -0.55 -8.51
C ARG A 125 -6.67 -0.70 -8.99
N ASN A 126 -7.41 0.38 -9.20
CA ASN A 126 -8.74 0.23 -9.80
C ASN A 126 -8.65 -0.25 -11.26
N SER A 127 -9.49 -1.21 -11.62
CA SER A 127 -9.64 -1.75 -12.99
C SER A 127 -10.64 -0.98 -13.86
N SER A 128 -11.47 -0.13 -13.24
CA SER A 128 -12.58 0.62 -13.82
C SER A 128 -12.28 1.42 -15.08
N GLY A 129 -11.04 1.90 -15.22
CA GLY A 129 -10.58 2.71 -16.34
C GLY A 129 -9.82 1.93 -17.40
N GLU A 130 -9.78 0.59 -17.33
CA GLU A 130 -9.15 -0.21 -18.37
C GLU A 130 -9.96 -0.13 -19.66
N GLN A 131 -9.36 0.48 -20.67
CA GLN A 131 -9.82 0.34 -22.04
C GLN A 131 -9.61 -1.12 -22.45
N GLU A 132 -10.71 -1.85 -22.64
CA GLU A 132 -10.74 -3.15 -23.29
C GLU A 132 -9.88 -3.09 -24.57
N GLY A 133 -8.73 -3.77 -24.59
CA GLY A 133 -7.86 -3.86 -25.77
C GLY A 133 -6.43 -3.32 -25.63
N LYS A 134 -6.02 -2.71 -24.52
CA LYS A 134 -4.58 -2.44 -24.29
C LYS A 134 -3.84 -3.77 -24.06
N SER A 135 -2.78 -4.02 -24.84
CA SER A 135 -1.94 -5.21 -24.66
C SER A 135 -1.36 -5.25 -23.24
N SER A 136 -1.27 -6.45 -22.66
CA SER A 136 -0.75 -6.64 -21.28
C SER A 136 0.64 -6.02 -21.08
N LEU A 137 1.45 -5.96 -22.14
CA LEU A 137 2.79 -5.35 -22.13
C LEU A 137 2.74 -3.83 -21.94
N LEU A 138 1.77 -3.13 -22.53
CA LEU A 138 1.63 -1.69 -22.35
C LEU A 138 1.18 -1.33 -20.93
N GLN A 139 0.38 -2.19 -20.30
CA GLN A 139 -0.05 -2.01 -18.91
C GLN A 139 1.10 -2.22 -17.90
N LEU A 140 2.09 -3.04 -18.24
CA LEU A 140 3.27 -3.27 -17.40
C LEU A 140 4.35 -2.19 -17.55
N LEU A 141 4.30 -1.37 -18.60
CA LEU A 141 5.30 -0.33 -18.85
C LEU A 141 5.47 0.66 -17.68
N PRO A 142 4.40 1.20 -17.05
CA PRO A 142 4.53 2.06 -15.88
C PRO A 142 5.12 1.33 -14.67
N VAL A 143 4.84 0.04 -14.51
CA VAL A 143 5.42 -0.80 -13.44
C VAL A 143 6.92 -0.96 -13.65
N ILE A 144 7.35 -1.34 -14.85
CA ILE A 144 8.76 -1.50 -15.20
C ILE A 144 9.50 -0.16 -15.04
N GLY A 145 8.90 0.93 -15.51
CA GLY A 145 9.44 2.28 -15.33
C GLY A 145 9.60 2.64 -13.84
N ALA A 146 8.54 2.44 -13.05
CA ALA A 146 8.55 2.67 -11.61
C ALA A 146 9.67 1.91 -10.90
N VAL A 147 9.76 0.60 -11.12
CA VAL A 147 10.79 -0.25 -10.52
C VAL A 147 12.18 0.22 -10.94
N SER A 148 12.39 0.53 -12.21
CA SER A 148 13.70 0.93 -12.74
C SER A 148 14.24 2.20 -12.08
N TYR A 149 13.47 3.30 -12.09
CA TYR A 149 13.98 4.55 -11.53
C TYR A 149 14.05 4.51 -10.00
N THR A 150 13.08 3.87 -9.32
CA THR A 150 13.08 3.80 -7.86
C THR A 150 14.21 2.93 -7.33
N THR A 151 14.55 1.85 -8.02
CA THR A 151 15.70 1.00 -7.66
C THR A 151 17.00 1.80 -7.74
N VAL A 152 17.22 2.53 -8.84
CA VAL A 152 18.43 3.32 -9.02
C VAL A 152 18.50 4.45 -7.99
N ALA A 153 17.41 5.18 -7.79
CA ALA A 153 17.34 6.26 -6.82
C ALA A 153 17.47 5.77 -5.37
N GLY A 154 16.95 4.58 -5.05
CA GLY A 154 17.07 3.95 -3.72
C GLY A 154 18.51 3.64 -3.33
N VAL A 155 19.41 3.45 -4.29
CA VAL A 155 20.83 3.17 -4.03
C VAL A 155 21.69 4.44 -3.99
N LEU A 156 21.08 5.61 -4.17
CA LEU A 156 21.76 6.90 -4.11
C LEU A 156 22.63 7.09 -2.84
N PRO A 157 22.18 6.70 -1.63
CA PRO A 157 23.02 6.82 -0.44
C PRO A 157 24.32 6.00 -0.53
N GLN A 158 24.27 4.75 -1.03
CA GLN A 158 25.48 3.93 -1.18
C GLN A 158 26.38 4.45 -2.30
N ILE A 159 25.81 4.99 -3.39
CA ILE A 159 26.58 5.60 -4.48
C ILE A 159 27.32 6.84 -3.96
N LEU A 160 26.64 7.73 -3.23
CA LEU A 160 27.26 8.95 -2.68
C LEU A 160 28.43 8.62 -1.76
N ILE A 161 28.28 7.65 -0.85
CA ILE A 161 29.35 7.26 0.06
C ILE A 161 30.55 6.67 -0.70
N ASN A 162 30.29 5.74 -1.63
CA ASN A 162 31.35 5.01 -2.34
C ASN A 162 32.03 5.83 -3.44
N ARG A 163 31.30 6.71 -4.14
CA ARG A 163 31.84 7.52 -5.24
C ARG A 163 32.50 8.80 -4.75
N LEU A 164 31.91 9.49 -3.77
CA LEU A 164 32.42 10.78 -3.30
C LEU A 164 33.49 10.63 -2.22
N ASN A 165 33.84 9.40 -1.82
CA ASN A 165 34.84 9.11 -0.77
C ASN A 165 34.67 10.02 0.45
N ILE A 166 33.43 10.15 0.93
CA ILE A 166 33.08 11.09 2.01
C ILE A 166 33.86 10.70 3.26
N LYS A 167 34.92 11.46 3.60
CA LYS A 167 35.77 11.17 4.77
C LYS A 167 35.20 11.72 6.09
N SER A 168 34.27 12.68 6.02
CA SER A 168 33.67 13.29 7.22
C SER A 168 32.68 12.32 7.89
N SER A 169 32.93 12.02 9.17
CA SER A 169 32.07 11.15 10.00
C SER A 169 30.63 11.68 10.13
N LEU A 170 30.47 13.01 10.25
CA LEU A 170 29.16 13.65 10.33
C LEU A 170 28.36 13.46 9.04
N LEU A 171 29.02 13.69 7.90
CA LEU A 171 28.40 13.62 6.59
C LEU A 171 28.08 12.16 6.21
N GLN A 172 28.93 11.21 6.60
CA GLN A 172 28.61 9.79 6.49
C GLN A 172 27.39 9.40 7.33
N THR A 173 27.30 9.89 8.57
CA THR A 173 26.14 9.59 9.44
C THR A 173 24.86 10.15 8.85
N TYR A 174 24.90 11.37 8.31
CA TYR A 174 23.76 11.98 7.64
C TYR A 174 23.30 11.16 6.42
N VAL A 175 24.22 10.77 5.54
CA VAL A 175 23.89 10.00 4.33
C VAL A 175 23.42 8.58 4.66
N LYS A 176 23.96 7.95 5.71
CA LYS A 176 23.58 6.58 6.12
C LYS A 176 22.27 6.50 6.89
N SER A 177 21.96 7.51 7.70
CA SER A 177 20.84 7.43 8.65
C SER A 177 19.72 8.41 8.33
N ILE A 178 20.02 9.64 7.90
CA ILE A 178 19.00 10.68 7.73
C ILE A 178 18.46 10.70 6.30
N LEU A 179 19.34 10.67 5.30
CA LEU A 179 18.95 10.71 3.89
C LEU A 179 17.99 9.59 3.45
N PRO A 180 18.11 8.32 3.93
CA PRO A 180 17.20 7.25 3.53
C PRO A 180 15.74 7.47 3.93
N ILE A 181 15.46 8.32 4.92
CA ILE A 181 14.10 8.59 5.42
C ILE A 181 13.26 9.33 4.36
N PRO A 182 13.58 10.57 3.97
CA PRO A 182 12.81 11.29 2.96
C PRO A 182 12.91 10.59 1.59
N LEU A 183 14.04 9.93 1.31
CA LEU A 183 14.20 9.16 0.08
C LEU A 183 13.18 8.01 0.00
N SER A 184 13.08 7.16 1.02
CA SER A 184 12.14 6.03 1.01
C SER A 184 10.68 6.48 0.89
N ALA A 185 10.30 7.56 1.60
CA ALA A 185 8.97 8.14 1.50
C ALA A 185 8.68 8.67 0.08
N THR A 186 9.63 9.39 -0.50
CA THR A 186 9.51 10.00 -1.84
C THR A 186 9.44 8.94 -2.93
N LEU A 187 10.26 7.88 -2.83
CA LEU A 187 10.24 6.77 -3.79
C LEU A 187 8.92 6.00 -3.74
N ALA A 188 8.39 5.74 -2.54
CA ALA A 188 7.08 5.12 -2.38
C ALA A 188 5.98 5.95 -3.04
N PHE A 189 6.01 7.26 -2.79
CA PHE A 189 5.05 8.23 -3.31
C PHE A 189 5.03 8.25 -4.84
N PHE A 190 6.20 8.46 -5.46
CA PHE A 190 6.29 8.53 -6.92
C PHE A 190 6.05 7.17 -7.61
N SER A 191 6.41 6.06 -6.95
CA SER A 191 6.14 4.72 -7.47
C SER A 191 4.64 4.52 -7.67
N VAL A 192 3.82 4.87 -6.67
CA VAL A 192 2.37 4.77 -6.75
C VAL A 192 1.81 5.68 -7.85
N LEU A 193 2.26 6.93 -7.91
CA LEU A 193 1.83 7.86 -8.96
C LEU A 193 2.13 7.35 -10.37
N THR A 194 3.27 6.69 -10.55
CA THR A 194 3.67 6.14 -11.86
C THR A 194 2.85 4.92 -12.20
N VAL A 195 2.76 3.95 -11.28
CA VAL A 195 2.03 2.69 -11.48
C VAL A 195 0.53 2.94 -11.72
N ARG A 196 -0.07 3.86 -10.97
CA ARG A 196 -1.51 4.19 -11.04
C ARG A 196 -1.78 5.44 -11.89
N SER A 197 -0.84 5.82 -12.75
CA SER A 197 -0.97 7.01 -13.61
C SER A 197 -2.17 6.95 -14.55
N GLU A 198 -2.56 5.75 -14.99
CA GLU A 198 -3.74 5.55 -15.85
C GLU A 198 -5.04 5.97 -15.14
N GLU A 199 -5.23 5.63 -13.85
CA GLU A 199 -6.42 6.05 -13.09
C GLU A 199 -6.56 7.57 -12.98
N SER A 200 -5.43 8.28 -12.94
CA SER A 200 -5.42 9.75 -12.93
C SER A 200 -5.73 10.36 -14.30
N ARG A 201 -5.56 9.60 -15.39
CA ARG A 201 -5.78 10.03 -16.78
C ARG A 201 -7.16 9.65 -17.30
N THR A 202 -7.55 8.39 -17.11
CA THR A 202 -8.84 7.85 -17.57
C THR A 202 -9.95 8.09 -16.56
N GLY A 203 -9.61 8.10 -15.26
CA GLY A 203 -10.56 8.19 -14.16
C GLY A 203 -10.96 6.83 -13.61
N ILE A 204 -11.76 6.86 -12.55
CA ILE A 204 -12.28 5.67 -11.87
C ILE A 204 -13.80 5.71 -11.82
N ARG A 205 -14.45 4.54 -11.71
CA ARG A 205 -15.91 4.47 -11.57
C ARG A 205 -16.35 5.07 -10.24
N VAL A 206 -17.46 5.80 -10.33
CA VAL A 206 -18.08 6.52 -9.23
C VAL A 206 -19.52 6.06 -9.08
N PHE A 207 -19.97 5.96 -7.83
CA PHE A 207 -21.23 5.38 -7.44
C PHE A 207 -22.07 6.36 -6.62
N ASP A 208 -23.38 6.22 -6.72
CA ASP A 208 -24.34 6.88 -5.84
C ASP A 208 -24.35 6.22 -4.44
N SER A 209 -24.98 6.89 -3.49
CA SER A 209 -25.33 6.41 -2.15
C SER A 209 -25.99 5.03 -2.12
N ASN A 210 -26.72 4.67 -3.18
CA ASN A 210 -27.38 3.38 -3.36
C ASN A 210 -26.48 2.30 -4.00
N GLY A 211 -25.22 2.60 -4.32
CA GLY A 211 -24.29 1.64 -4.95
C GLY A 211 -24.56 1.42 -6.44
N ASN A 212 -25.23 2.36 -7.10
CA ASN A 212 -25.43 2.38 -8.55
C ASN A 212 -24.28 3.16 -9.21
N ALA A 213 -23.69 2.62 -10.28
CA ALA A 213 -22.64 3.30 -11.02
C ALA A 213 -23.22 4.48 -11.80
N ILE A 214 -22.69 5.68 -11.60
CA ILE A 214 -23.11 6.91 -12.30
C ILE A 214 -22.19 7.14 -13.52
N GLY A 215 -20.89 6.93 -13.36
CA GLY A 215 -19.94 7.11 -14.45
C GLY A 215 -18.49 7.07 -14.00
N VAL A 216 -17.59 7.66 -14.79
CA VAL A 216 -16.14 7.65 -14.57
C VAL A 216 -15.63 9.06 -14.32
N SER A 217 -14.95 9.28 -13.18
CA SER A 217 -14.40 10.59 -12.80
C SER A 217 -12.86 10.57 -12.71
N LYS A 218 -12.22 11.53 -13.37
CA LYS A 218 -10.78 11.79 -13.29
C LYS A 218 -10.42 12.49 -11.99
N ALA A 219 -11.30 13.34 -11.47
CA ALA A 219 -11.09 14.00 -10.18
C ALA A 219 -11.03 12.97 -9.04
N ALA A 220 -11.96 12.02 -9.02
CA ALA A 220 -11.94 10.90 -8.07
C ALA A 220 -10.68 10.04 -8.23
N GLY A 221 -10.28 9.73 -9.48
CA GLY A 221 -9.07 8.97 -9.79
C GLY A 221 -7.80 9.64 -9.26
N LYS A 222 -7.61 10.94 -9.53
CA LYS A 222 -6.48 11.70 -8.99
C LYS A 222 -6.46 11.68 -7.48
N LYS A 223 -7.59 11.93 -6.82
CA LYS A 223 -7.69 11.90 -5.35
C LYS A 223 -7.31 10.52 -4.79
N ALA A 224 -7.86 9.44 -5.35
CA ALA A 224 -7.57 8.07 -4.93
C ALA A 224 -6.07 7.73 -5.01
N VAL A 225 -5.42 8.11 -6.11
CA VAL A 225 -3.98 7.86 -6.29
C VAL A 225 -3.15 8.70 -5.32
N TRP A 226 -3.49 9.98 -5.13
CA TRP A 226 -2.79 10.86 -4.18
C TRP A 226 -2.88 10.36 -2.73
N ASP A 227 -4.07 9.99 -2.28
CA ASP A 227 -4.30 9.44 -0.94
C ASP A 227 -3.50 8.13 -0.75
N THR A 228 -3.50 7.27 -1.76
CA THR A 228 -2.71 6.02 -1.74
C THR A 228 -1.21 6.32 -1.69
N ALA A 229 -0.71 7.20 -2.56
CA ALA A 229 0.70 7.55 -2.62
C ALA A 229 1.19 8.13 -1.28
N LEU A 230 0.40 8.99 -0.65
CA LEU A 230 0.71 9.56 0.66
C LEU A 230 0.73 8.49 1.75
N SER A 231 -0.23 7.55 1.75
CA SER A 231 -0.25 6.45 2.72
C SER A 231 1.01 5.55 2.62
N ARG A 232 1.51 5.29 1.40
CA ARG A 232 2.72 4.50 1.15
C ARG A 232 3.99 5.27 1.52
N ALA A 233 4.00 6.58 1.28
CA ALA A 233 5.09 7.45 1.72
C ALA A 233 5.23 7.45 3.25
N VAL A 234 4.10 7.55 3.97
CA VAL A 234 4.07 7.46 5.43
C VAL A 234 4.55 6.09 5.91
N LEU A 235 4.10 4.99 5.29
CA LEU A 235 4.52 3.63 5.61
C LEU A 235 6.06 3.45 5.55
N LEU A 236 6.66 3.70 4.38
CA LEU A 236 8.10 3.46 4.20
C LEU A 236 8.95 4.53 4.89
N GLY A 237 8.49 5.79 4.92
CA GLY A 237 9.18 6.88 5.61
C GLY A 237 9.30 6.66 7.11
N THR A 238 8.19 6.30 7.77
CA THR A 238 8.19 6.03 9.22
C THR A 238 8.98 4.76 9.56
N THR A 239 8.88 3.73 8.73
CA THR A 239 9.66 2.50 8.86
C THR A 239 11.17 2.77 8.82
N ALA A 240 11.62 3.72 7.99
CA ALA A 240 13.01 4.15 7.97
C ALA A 240 13.39 5.07 9.15
N ALA A 241 12.46 5.92 9.61
CA ALA A 241 12.73 6.95 10.60
C ALA A 241 12.78 6.45 12.04
N VAL A 242 11.77 5.68 12.48
CA VAL A 242 11.55 5.31 13.89
C VAL A 242 12.65 4.42 14.49
N PRO A 243 13.24 3.46 13.75
CA PRO A 243 14.32 2.61 14.27
C PRO A 243 15.58 3.38 14.71
N ILE A 244 15.83 4.57 14.14
CA ILE A 244 17.04 5.36 14.39
C ILE A 244 17.09 5.95 15.81
N PRO A 245 16.11 6.75 16.28
CA PRO A 245 16.12 7.23 17.66
C PRO A 245 16.04 6.07 18.66
N LEU A 246 15.32 4.99 18.34
CA LEU A 246 15.23 3.82 19.21
C LEU A 246 16.61 3.19 19.44
N ILE A 247 17.39 2.93 18.38
CA ILE A 247 18.70 2.32 18.54
C ILE A 247 19.70 3.26 19.22
N LEU A 248 19.57 4.59 19.02
CA LEU A 248 20.38 5.58 19.73
C LEU A 248 20.12 5.57 21.25
N LEU A 249 18.86 5.39 21.66
CA LEU A 249 18.50 5.24 23.07
C LEU A 249 18.99 3.91 23.63
N LEU A 250 18.80 2.80 22.91
CA LEU A 250 19.25 1.47 23.34
C LEU A 250 20.77 1.43 23.54
N ARG A 251 21.55 2.07 22.67
CA ARG A 251 23.02 2.18 22.79
C ARG A 251 23.49 2.88 24.07
N ARG A 252 22.66 3.74 24.68
CA ARG A 252 23.00 4.40 25.96
C ARG A 252 22.86 3.48 27.17
N THR A 253 22.18 2.35 27.03
CA THR A 253 21.95 1.42 28.14
C THR A 253 23.18 0.54 28.41
N ARG A 254 23.37 0.15 29.68
CA ARG A 254 24.52 -0.68 30.11
C ARG A 254 24.57 -2.05 29.39
N LEU A 255 23.42 -2.61 29.03
CA LEU A 255 23.34 -3.90 28.34
C LEU A 255 23.98 -3.83 26.94
N PHE A 256 23.67 -2.79 26.17
CA PHE A 256 24.19 -2.61 24.81
C PHE A 256 25.62 -2.10 24.79
N GLN A 257 26.07 -1.39 25.83
CA GLN A 257 27.48 -1.04 26.01
C GLN A 257 28.33 -2.28 26.27
N ARG A 258 27.80 -3.25 27.04
CA ARG A 258 28.50 -4.50 27.35
C ARG A 258 28.49 -5.48 26.18
N ASN A 259 27.39 -5.51 25.41
CA ASN A 259 27.19 -6.42 24.29
C ASN A 259 26.88 -5.65 22.99
N PRO A 260 27.89 -5.06 22.32
CA PRO A 260 27.69 -4.27 21.10
C PRO A 260 27.13 -5.07 19.92
N LEU A 261 27.30 -6.41 19.94
CA LEU A 261 26.74 -7.31 18.93
C LEU A 261 25.21 -7.34 18.90
N LEU A 262 24.54 -6.93 19.98
CA LEU A 262 23.07 -6.87 20.06
C LEU A 262 22.47 -5.67 19.31
N VAL A 263 23.28 -4.66 18.99
CA VAL A 263 22.80 -3.43 18.33
C VAL A 263 22.19 -3.74 16.96
N THR A 264 22.88 -4.53 16.15
CA THR A 264 22.45 -4.87 14.79
C THR A 264 21.15 -5.69 14.75
N PRO A 265 21.01 -6.82 15.47
CA PRO A 265 19.77 -7.58 15.48
C PRO A 265 18.61 -6.79 16.07
N CYS A 266 18.83 -5.96 17.11
CA CYS A 266 17.77 -5.11 17.65
C CYS A 266 17.33 -4.02 16.67
N PHE A 267 18.25 -3.50 15.84
CA PHE A 267 17.90 -2.57 14.77
C PHE A 267 17.06 -3.24 13.67
N TYR A 268 17.36 -4.48 13.32
CA TYR A 268 16.56 -5.23 12.34
C TYR A 268 15.19 -5.60 12.91
N ALA A 269 15.14 -6.06 14.16
CA ALA A 269 13.89 -6.34 14.84
C ALA A 269 13.01 -5.08 14.94
N SER A 270 13.59 -3.91 15.19
CA SER A 270 12.82 -2.66 15.25
C SER A 270 12.29 -2.22 13.89
N ILE A 271 13.06 -2.35 12.80
CA ILE A 271 12.55 -2.12 11.44
C ILE A 271 11.35 -3.03 11.16
N ALA A 272 11.50 -4.34 11.41
CA ALA A 272 10.42 -5.31 11.15
C ALA A 272 9.17 -5.03 11.99
N LEU A 273 9.34 -4.68 13.27
CA LEU A 273 8.24 -4.35 14.17
C LEU A 273 7.54 -3.05 13.75
N VAL A 274 8.28 -1.99 13.44
CA VAL A 274 7.69 -0.73 12.96
C VAL A 274 6.96 -0.96 11.64
N PHE A 275 7.56 -1.72 10.72
CA PHE A 275 6.94 -2.04 9.44
C PHE A 275 5.61 -2.79 9.64
N CYS A 276 5.60 -3.84 10.48
CA CYS A 276 4.41 -4.60 10.83
C CYS A 276 3.28 -3.70 11.36
N LEU A 277 3.61 -2.82 12.32
CA LEU A 277 2.63 -1.90 12.92
C LEU A 277 2.17 -0.80 11.96
N MET A 278 3.02 -0.38 11.02
CA MET A 278 2.70 0.70 10.10
C MET A 278 1.87 0.25 8.89
N ILE A 279 1.86 -1.04 8.53
CA ILE A 279 0.99 -1.57 7.46
C ILE A 279 -0.50 -1.25 7.72
N PRO A 280 -1.11 -1.63 8.86
CA PRO A 280 -2.51 -1.30 9.14
C PRO A 280 -2.73 0.21 9.26
N VAL A 281 -1.78 0.97 9.82
CA VAL A 281 -1.86 2.44 9.88
C VAL A 281 -1.91 3.06 8.48
N SER A 282 -1.10 2.55 7.56
CA SER A 282 -1.08 3.00 6.17
C SER A 282 -2.43 2.75 5.51
N PHE A 283 -3.01 1.56 5.69
CA PHE A 283 -4.27 1.20 5.02
C PHE A 283 -5.48 1.92 5.62
N SER A 284 -5.42 2.25 6.91
CA SER A 284 -6.48 2.96 7.63
C SER A 284 -6.41 4.49 7.50
N LEU A 285 -5.28 5.05 7.04
CA LEU A 285 -5.03 6.49 6.98
C LEU A 285 -6.13 7.22 6.18
N PHE A 286 -6.47 6.67 5.01
CA PHE A 286 -7.63 7.10 4.23
C PHE A 286 -8.65 5.96 4.13
N PRO A 287 -9.96 6.27 4.01
CA PRO A 287 -10.98 5.24 3.85
C PRO A 287 -10.82 4.48 2.53
N GLN A 288 -11.16 3.19 2.54
CA GLN A 288 -11.14 2.36 1.34
C GLN A 288 -12.22 2.78 0.34
N LEU A 289 -13.38 3.19 0.86
CA LEU A 289 -14.43 3.86 0.10
C LEU A 289 -14.24 5.37 0.24
N GLY A 290 -13.75 6.01 -0.81
CA GLY A 290 -13.56 7.46 -0.84
C GLY A 290 -14.86 8.18 -1.16
N THR A 291 -15.05 9.36 -0.58
CA THR A 291 -16.12 10.28 -0.95
C THR A 291 -15.58 11.48 -1.72
N ILE A 292 -16.34 11.95 -2.70
CA ILE A 292 -16.06 13.19 -3.41
C ILE A 292 -17.34 14.01 -3.53
N ASN A 293 -17.25 15.30 -3.20
CA ASN A 293 -18.38 16.21 -3.35
C ASN A 293 -18.68 16.39 -4.83
N ARG A 294 -19.97 16.42 -5.16
CA ARG A 294 -20.48 16.63 -6.53
C ARG A 294 -19.82 17.82 -7.23
N GLU A 295 -19.64 18.94 -6.53
CA GLU A 295 -19.04 20.17 -7.07
C GLU A 295 -17.58 20.02 -7.56
N LYS A 296 -16.87 18.98 -7.11
CA LYS A 296 -15.48 18.71 -7.49
C LYS A 296 -15.35 17.71 -8.63
N VAL A 297 -16.48 17.20 -9.11
CA VAL A 297 -16.58 16.19 -10.17
C VAL A 297 -16.96 16.88 -11.48
N GLU A 298 -16.64 16.26 -12.60
CA GLU A 298 -16.95 16.74 -13.95
C GLU A 298 -18.45 17.09 -14.11
N ASP A 299 -18.74 18.19 -14.83
CA ASP A 299 -20.09 18.76 -14.96
C ASP A 299 -21.13 17.77 -15.50
N GLU A 300 -20.69 16.83 -16.35
CA GLU A 300 -21.51 15.74 -16.91
C GLU A 300 -22.07 14.82 -15.80
N LEU A 301 -21.24 14.48 -14.81
CA LEU A 301 -21.63 13.62 -13.69
C LEU A 301 -22.39 14.38 -12.61
N GLN A 302 -22.22 15.71 -12.56
CA GLN A 302 -23.04 16.53 -11.67
C GLN A 302 -24.51 16.40 -12.07
N ALA A 303 -24.85 16.53 -13.35
CA ALA A 303 -26.24 16.48 -13.82
C ALA A 303 -26.99 15.19 -13.45
N GLU A 304 -26.27 14.06 -13.39
CA GLU A 304 -26.84 12.72 -13.17
C GLU A 304 -26.87 12.30 -11.69
N ALA A 305 -26.03 12.90 -10.84
CA ALA A 305 -26.02 12.60 -9.41
C ALA A 305 -27.29 13.10 -8.71
N VAL A 306 -28.01 12.23 -7.99
CA VAL A 306 -29.20 12.62 -7.20
C VAL A 306 -28.80 13.13 -5.80
N GLY A 307 -27.56 12.87 -5.35
CA GLY A 307 -27.01 13.26 -4.04
C GLY A 307 -25.89 14.31 -4.09
N GLY A 308 -25.48 14.79 -2.90
CA GLY A 308 -24.39 15.76 -2.74
C GLY A 308 -22.98 15.15 -2.72
N GLU A 309 -22.88 13.87 -2.39
CA GLU A 309 -21.62 13.12 -2.35
C GLU A 309 -21.68 11.88 -3.23
N LEU A 310 -20.54 11.58 -3.85
CA LEU A 310 -20.33 10.41 -4.67
C LEU A 310 -19.25 9.51 -4.07
N TYR A 311 -19.38 8.21 -4.25
CA TYR A 311 -18.51 7.19 -3.67
C TYR A 311 -17.63 6.54 -4.73
N TYR A 312 -16.40 6.19 -4.38
CA TYR A 312 -15.49 5.46 -5.27
C TYR A 312 -14.59 4.52 -4.48
N HIS A 313 -14.15 3.44 -5.13
CA HIS A 313 -13.14 2.55 -4.55
C HIS A 313 -11.77 3.21 -4.65
N ARG A 314 -11.08 3.37 -3.52
CA ARG A 314 -9.72 3.94 -3.51
C ARG A 314 -8.69 2.95 -4.07
N GLY A 315 -8.90 1.65 -3.89
CA GLY A 315 -7.84 0.66 -4.04
C GLY A 315 -6.83 0.73 -2.89
N LEU A 316 -5.77 -0.09 -2.97
CA LEU A 316 -4.67 -0.15 -2.00
C LEU A 316 -3.33 0.26 -2.62
#